data_AF-A0A1I1C6N5-F1
#
_entry.id   AF-A0A1I1C6N5-F1
#
_cell.length_a   1.000
_cell.length_b   1.000
_cell.length_c   1.000
_cell.angle_alpha   90.00
_cell.angle_beta   90.00
_cell.angle_gamma   90.00
#
_symmetry.space_group_name_H-M   'P 1'
#
loop_
_entity.id
_entity.type
_entity.pdbx_description
1 polymer ?
#
loop_
_entity_poly.entity_id
_entity_poly.type
_entity_poly.pdbx_seq_one_letter_code
_entity_poly.pdbx_strand_id
1 'polypeptide(L)'
;MIFEAAFHSMAKTKTQFVCQNCGTVHSRWAGKCDGCGEWNTIVEEDPMGGIGGGPGKAPKKGRAVALTSLSGETEQAPRIHTGISELDRATGGGFVRGSAVLIGGDPGIGKSTLLMQAAAALSRRGHRIIYVSGEEAVAQVRLRAQRLGAADSDVLLAAETNVEDILATISEGKRPDLVIIDSIQTLWSDTADSAPGTVTQVRTGVQAMIRFAKQTGAAMVLVGHVTKEGQIAGPRVVEHMVDAVLYFEGDRGHHYRILRTVKNRFGPTDEIGVFEMSDKGLRDVSNPSELFLGERNAKSPGAAVFAGMEGTRPVLVEVQALVAPTSLGTPRRAVVGWDSSRLAMILAVLEAHCGVRLGQHDVYLNVAGGYRISEPAADLAIASALVSSLAGAALPADHVYFGEISLSGAVRPVSQTSQRLKEAEKLGFAGALLPASSAELPKGGARWTEVEDLPDLVSRIAGSAKKLGKGHENGSEDD
;
A
#
# COMPACT_ATOMS: atom_id res chain seq x y z
N MET A 1 63.53 -27.32 50.67
CA MET A 1 63.05 -26.89 49.35
C MET A 1 62.18 -28.00 48.80
N ILE A 2 60.86 -27.89 48.99
CA ILE A 2 59.88 -28.81 48.41
C ILE A 2 58.93 -27.90 47.61
N PHE A 3 58.93 -28.09 46.30
CA PHE A 3 58.05 -27.42 45.34
C PHE A 3 56.67 -28.09 45.42
N GLU A 4 55.63 -27.32 45.71
CA GLU A 4 54.24 -27.77 45.59
C GLU A 4 53.61 -27.01 44.41
N ALA A 5 53.40 -27.73 43.29
CA ALA A 5 52.78 -27.20 42.09
C ALA A 5 51.26 -27.24 42.22
N ALA A 6 50.63 -26.07 42.38
CA ALA A 6 49.18 -25.93 42.34
C ALA A 6 48.67 -26.00 40.89
N PHE A 7 48.01 -27.10 40.53
CA PHE A 7 47.22 -27.24 39.31
C PHE A 7 46.04 -26.26 39.33
N HIS A 8 46.04 -25.28 38.42
CA HIS A 8 44.85 -24.48 38.12
C HIS A 8 43.89 -25.31 37.24
N SER A 9 42.69 -25.58 37.76
CA SER A 9 41.56 -26.16 37.02
C SER A 9 41.01 -25.12 36.04
N MET A 10 41.09 -25.39 34.74
CA MET A 10 40.35 -24.65 33.70
C MET A 10 38.85 -24.93 33.86
N ALA A 11 38.07 -23.90 34.24
CA ALA A 11 36.63 -23.97 34.26
C ALA A 11 36.10 -24.17 32.82
N LYS A 12 35.47 -25.32 32.54
CA LYS A 12 34.77 -25.57 31.27
C LYS A 12 33.56 -24.63 31.17
N THR A 13 33.54 -23.78 30.16
CA THR A 13 32.38 -22.97 29.77
C THR A 13 31.21 -23.90 29.47
N LYS A 14 30.09 -23.76 30.18
CA LYS A 14 28.86 -24.51 29.89
C LYS A 14 28.12 -23.78 28.78
N THR A 15 28.02 -24.39 27.60
CA THR A 15 27.16 -23.92 26.53
C THR A 15 25.68 -24.11 26.90
N GLN A 16 24.85 -23.12 26.58
CA GLN A 16 23.43 -23.08 26.88
C GLN A 16 22.65 -23.09 25.56
N PHE A 17 21.48 -23.74 25.51
CA PHE A 17 20.66 -23.76 24.30
C PHE A 17 19.35 -23.03 24.57
N VAL A 18 18.95 -22.07 23.73
CA VAL A 18 17.77 -21.24 23.95
C VAL A 18 16.86 -21.26 22.73
N CYS A 19 15.56 -21.48 22.94
CA CYS A 19 14.55 -21.40 21.90
C CYS A 19 14.30 -19.94 21.51
N GLN A 20 14.59 -19.57 20.26
CA GLN A 20 14.40 -18.21 19.74
C GLN A 20 12.92 -17.78 19.62
N ASN A 21 11.98 -18.73 19.74
CA ASN A 21 10.54 -18.45 19.66
C ASN A 21 9.91 -18.19 21.03
N CYS A 22 10.30 -18.94 22.08
CA CYS A 22 9.67 -18.85 23.40
C CYS A 22 10.63 -18.61 24.57
N GLY A 23 11.95 -18.55 24.32
CA GLY A 23 12.97 -18.31 25.35
C GLY A 23 13.26 -19.49 26.26
N THR A 24 12.68 -20.67 26.01
CA THR A 24 12.94 -21.87 26.83
C THR A 24 14.40 -22.29 26.71
N VAL A 25 15.02 -22.54 27.86
CA VAL A 25 16.42 -22.96 27.98
C VAL A 25 16.51 -24.48 28.05
N HIS A 26 17.41 -25.04 27.24
CA HIS A 26 17.71 -26.46 27.17
C HIS A 26 19.20 -26.69 27.49
N SER A 27 19.49 -27.86 28.09
CA SER A 27 20.85 -28.28 28.47
C SER A 27 21.63 -28.93 27.33
N ARG A 28 20.96 -29.29 26.24
CA ARG A 28 21.53 -29.87 25.01
C ARG A 28 20.68 -29.43 23.82
N TRP A 29 21.28 -29.43 22.64
CA TRP A 29 20.53 -29.20 21.40
C TRP A 29 19.46 -30.28 21.19
N ALA A 30 18.30 -29.86 20.69
CA ALA A 30 17.21 -30.75 20.27
C ALA A 30 16.52 -30.17 19.03
N GLY A 31 16.00 -31.04 18.16
CA GLY A 31 15.31 -30.61 16.95
C GLY A 31 13.96 -29.93 17.18
N LYS A 32 13.33 -30.15 18.35
CA LYS A 32 12.01 -29.61 18.71
C LYS A 32 12.04 -29.02 20.13
N CYS A 33 11.52 -27.81 20.30
CA CYS A 33 11.39 -27.17 21.61
C CYS A 33 10.29 -27.86 22.44
N ASP A 34 10.61 -28.23 23.68
CA ASP A 34 9.66 -28.79 24.65
C ASP A 34 8.69 -27.74 25.24
N GLY A 35 9.04 -26.45 25.18
CA GLY A 35 8.21 -25.34 25.66
C GLY A 35 7.11 -24.93 24.67
N CYS A 36 7.46 -24.71 23.40
CA CYS A 36 6.49 -24.24 22.39
C CYS A 36 6.18 -25.25 21.28
N GLY A 37 6.85 -26.40 21.25
CA GLY A 37 6.61 -27.43 20.23
C GLY A 37 7.17 -27.12 18.84
N GLU A 38 7.83 -25.98 18.64
CA GLU A 38 8.39 -25.60 17.35
C GLU A 38 9.68 -26.35 17.02
N TRP A 39 9.88 -26.60 15.73
CA TRP A 39 11.07 -27.30 15.21
C TRP A 39 12.16 -26.30 14.82
N ASN A 40 13.43 -26.69 15.01
CA ASN A 40 14.63 -25.94 14.62
C ASN A 40 14.72 -24.51 15.20
N THR A 41 14.06 -24.24 16.32
CA THR A 41 14.07 -22.92 16.98
C THR A 41 15.12 -22.83 18.10
N ILE A 42 15.74 -23.94 18.49
CA ILE A 42 16.74 -23.99 19.57
C ILE A 42 18.12 -23.67 19.01
N VAL A 43 18.73 -22.61 19.51
CA VAL A 43 20.06 -22.13 19.12
C VAL A 43 21.01 -22.19 20.32
N GLU A 44 22.27 -22.51 20.07
CA GLU A 44 23.32 -22.46 21.10
C GLU A 44 23.67 -21.00 21.42
N GLU A 45 23.50 -20.59 22.67
CA GLU A 45 23.94 -19.31 23.20
C GLU A 45 25.11 -19.56 24.17
N ASP A 46 26.22 -18.85 23.96
CA ASP A 46 27.29 -18.78 24.95
C ASP A 46 26.82 -17.83 26.08
N PRO A 47 26.68 -18.29 27.34
CA PRO A 47 26.24 -17.43 28.44
C PRO A 47 27.23 -16.29 28.75
N MET A 48 28.45 -16.31 28.19
CA MET A 48 29.40 -15.19 28.24
C MET A 48 29.42 -14.34 26.96
N GLY A 49 28.74 -14.78 25.89
CA GLY A 49 28.62 -14.11 24.61
C GLY A 49 27.34 -13.26 24.55
N GLY A 50 27.34 -12.09 25.19
CA GLY A 50 26.46 -11.02 24.73
C GLY A 50 26.68 -10.79 23.23
N ILE A 51 25.61 -10.43 22.50
CA ILE A 51 25.63 -10.20 21.04
C ILE A 51 26.88 -9.39 20.65
N GLY A 52 27.89 -10.05 20.05
CA GLY A 52 29.16 -9.45 19.62
C GLY A 52 30.38 -9.53 20.56
N GLY A 53 30.43 -10.47 21.51
CA GLY A 53 31.53 -10.59 22.48
C GLY A 53 32.53 -11.72 22.22
N GLY A 54 33.55 -11.50 21.40
CA GLY A 54 34.78 -12.32 21.49
C GLY A 54 35.42 -12.22 22.89
N PRO A 55 36.22 -13.20 23.32
CA PRO A 55 36.78 -13.24 24.67
C PRO A 55 37.66 -11.99 24.93
N GLY A 56 37.26 -11.15 25.89
CA GLY A 56 38.06 -10.02 26.37
C GLY A 56 37.40 -8.63 26.36
N LYS A 57 36.19 -8.45 25.82
CA LYS A 57 35.48 -7.15 25.92
C LYS A 57 34.58 -7.11 27.15
N ALA A 58 35.02 -6.38 28.18
CA ALA A 58 34.17 -6.04 29.32
C ALA A 58 32.87 -5.36 28.85
N PRO A 59 31.70 -5.66 29.46
CA PRO A 59 30.45 -5.01 29.09
C PRO A 59 30.59 -3.50 29.28
N LYS A 60 30.43 -2.74 28.19
CA LYS A 60 30.45 -1.27 28.26
C LYS A 60 29.34 -0.83 29.21
N LYS A 61 29.72 -0.21 30.33
CA LYS A 61 28.79 0.42 31.28
C LYS A 61 27.88 1.38 30.49
N GLY A 62 26.57 1.19 30.59
CA GLY A 62 25.60 2.01 29.86
C GLY A 62 25.79 3.49 30.17
N ARG A 63 25.63 4.35 29.16
CA ARG A 63 25.67 5.81 29.36
C ARG A 63 24.29 6.29 29.79
N ALA A 64 24.21 7.00 30.91
CA ALA A 64 22.98 7.69 31.29
C ALA A 64 22.60 8.70 30.18
N VAL A 65 21.33 8.67 29.77
CA VAL A 65 20.78 9.59 28.75
C VAL A 65 19.97 10.65 29.47
N ALA A 66 20.13 11.91 29.07
CA ALA A 66 19.33 13.00 29.60
C ALA A 66 17.85 12.75 29.28
N LEU A 67 17.02 12.69 30.31
CA LEU A 67 15.57 12.65 30.16
C LEU A 67 15.07 14.08 29.89
N THR A 68 14.29 14.25 28.85
CA THR A 68 13.67 15.54 28.50
C THR A 68 12.17 15.45 28.74
N SER A 69 11.53 16.54 29.18
CA SER A 69 10.08 16.56 29.40
C SER A 69 9.32 16.35 28.09
N LEU A 70 8.17 15.69 28.16
CA LEU A 70 7.21 15.64 27.05
C LEU A 70 6.53 17.00 26.81
N SER A 71 6.54 17.89 27.80
CA SER A 71 6.10 19.28 27.64
C SER A 71 7.23 20.13 27.06
N GLY A 72 7.12 20.44 25.77
CA GLY A 72 8.02 21.32 25.03
C GLY A 72 7.36 21.80 23.73
N GLU A 73 7.89 22.86 23.13
CA GLU A 73 7.43 23.32 21.81
C GLU A 73 7.61 22.19 20.79
N THR A 74 6.51 21.79 20.16
CA THR A 74 6.51 20.72 19.16
C THR A 74 6.92 21.32 17.82
N GLU A 75 8.22 21.44 17.56
CA GLU A 75 8.69 21.71 16.20
C GLU A 75 8.35 20.51 15.31
N GLN A 76 7.61 20.74 14.23
CA GLN A 76 7.41 19.69 13.22
C GLN A 76 8.78 19.25 12.70
N ALA A 77 9.02 17.94 12.68
CA ALA A 77 10.30 17.39 12.27
C ALA A 77 10.67 17.92 10.86
N PRO A 78 11.87 18.48 10.66
CA PRO A 78 12.23 19.12 9.38
C PRO A 78 12.10 18.15 8.20
N ARG A 79 11.36 18.57 7.17
CA ARG A 79 11.08 17.76 5.97
C ARG A 79 11.88 18.22 4.76
N ILE A 80 12.16 17.26 3.89
CA ILE A 80 12.76 17.46 2.57
C ILE A 80 11.65 17.17 1.54
N HIS A 81 11.08 18.23 0.97
CA HIS A 81 10.06 18.12 -0.07
C HIS A 81 10.69 17.69 -1.39
N THR A 82 10.22 16.57 -1.95
CA THR A 82 10.71 16.04 -3.23
C THR A 82 10.19 16.84 -4.41
N GLY A 83 9.07 17.55 -4.23
CA GLY A 83 8.33 18.25 -5.28
C GLY A 83 7.73 17.32 -6.33
N ILE A 84 7.67 16.02 -6.05
CA ILE A 84 6.81 15.05 -6.71
C ILE A 84 5.58 14.94 -5.81
N SER A 85 4.46 15.51 -6.25
CA SER A 85 3.32 15.79 -5.37
C SER A 85 2.75 14.53 -4.74
N GLU A 86 2.65 13.46 -5.52
CA GLU A 86 2.09 12.17 -5.06
C GLU A 86 3.05 11.43 -4.11
N LEU A 87 4.36 11.59 -4.27
CA LEU A 87 5.36 11.05 -3.34
C LEU A 87 5.41 11.85 -2.03
N ASP A 88 5.37 13.17 -2.12
CA ASP A 88 5.31 14.03 -0.95
C ASP A 88 4.03 13.75 -0.15
N ARG A 89 2.90 13.54 -0.82
CA ARG A 89 1.64 13.12 -0.18
C ARG A 89 1.79 11.79 0.56
N ALA A 90 2.25 10.74 -0.12
CA ALA A 90 2.41 9.41 0.49
C ALA A 90 3.43 9.41 1.66
N THR A 91 4.41 10.31 1.65
CA THR A 91 5.36 10.45 2.77
C THR A 91 4.86 11.37 3.90
N GLY A 92 3.66 11.94 3.77
CA GLY A 92 3.08 12.86 4.75
C GLY A 92 3.68 14.26 4.70
N GLY A 93 4.06 14.73 3.51
CA GLY A 93 4.66 16.05 3.25
C GLY A 93 6.16 16.00 2.93
N GLY A 94 6.70 14.89 2.45
CA GLY A 94 8.13 14.74 2.14
C GLY A 94 8.94 13.99 3.20
N PHE A 95 10.20 13.70 2.89
CA PHE A 95 11.08 12.88 3.74
C PHE A 95 11.52 13.61 5.00
N VAL A 96 11.35 12.97 6.15
CA VAL A 96 11.74 13.55 7.45
C VAL A 96 13.25 13.36 7.66
N ARG A 97 13.95 14.41 8.10
CA ARG A 97 15.37 14.31 8.46
C ARG A 97 15.58 13.34 9.62
N GLY A 98 16.63 12.54 9.55
CA GLY A 98 16.96 11.53 10.57
C GLY A 98 15.94 10.40 10.65
N SER A 99 15.26 10.11 9.54
CA SER A 99 14.30 9.02 9.45
C SER A 99 14.75 7.92 8.49
N ALA A 100 14.19 6.74 8.66
CA ALA A 100 14.30 5.65 7.71
C ALA A 100 12.92 5.29 7.14
N VAL A 101 12.82 5.26 5.81
CA VAL A 101 11.61 4.94 5.07
C VAL A 101 11.86 3.69 4.23
N LEU A 102 11.00 2.69 4.36
CA LEU A 102 11.02 1.48 3.54
C LEU A 102 10.03 1.66 2.38
N ILE A 103 10.49 1.44 1.14
CA ILE A 103 9.63 1.33 -0.04
C ILE A 103 9.65 -0.11 -0.53
N GLY A 104 8.56 -0.82 -0.24
CA GLY A 104 8.30 -2.18 -0.68
C GLY A 104 7.57 -2.23 -2.03
N GLY A 105 7.64 -3.35 -2.73
CA GLY A 105 6.80 -3.61 -3.89
C GLY A 105 7.39 -4.66 -4.84
N ASP A 106 6.59 -5.12 -5.79
CA ASP A 106 6.98 -6.15 -6.73
C ASP A 106 8.17 -5.71 -7.62
N PRO A 107 9.03 -6.65 -8.06
CA PRO A 107 10.04 -6.37 -9.06
C PRO A 107 9.43 -5.76 -10.34
N GLY A 108 10.05 -4.70 -10.85
CA GLY A 108 9.59 -4.03 -12.06
C GLY A 108 8.39 -3.08 -11.90
N ILE A 109 7.85 -2.89 -10.69
CA ILE A 109 6.71 -1.99 -10.47
C ILE A 109 7.05 -0.50 -10.70
N GLY A 110 8.33 -0.14 -10.55
CA GLY A 110 8.83 1.23 -10.75
C GLY A 110 9.50 1.88 -9.54
N LYS A 111 9.83 1.14 -8.47
CA LYS A 111 10.48 1.68 -7.25
C LYS A 111 11.75 2.49 -7.56
N SER A 112 12.72 1.86 -8.24
CA SER A 112 13.98 2.51 -8.62
C SER A 112 13.77 3.67 -9.59
N THR A 113 12.75 3.61 -10.44
CA THR A 113 12.34 4.71 -11.34
C THR A 113 11.87 5.93 -10.52
N LEU A 114 10.94 5.72 -9.58
CA LEU A 114 10.41 6.76 -8.70
C LEU A 114 11.54 7.41 -7.89
N LEU A 115 12.42 6.59 -7.32
CA LEU A 115 13.51 7.04 -6.47
C LEU A 115 14.60 7.77 -7.24
N MET A 116 14.91 7.36 -8.46
CA MET A 116 15.82 8.11 -9.33
C MET A 116 15.23 9.48 -9.70
N GLN A 117 13.93 9.55 -10.01
CA GLN A 117 13.25 10.83 -10.28
C GLN A 117 13.27 11.75 -9.04
N ALA A 118 12.99 11.20 -7.85
CA ALA A 118 13.05 11.93 -6.59
C ALA A 118 14.47 12.42 -6.28
N ALA A 119 15.48 11.57 -6.46
CA ALA A 119 16.88 11.90 -6.27
C ALA A 119 17.30 13.07 -7.18
N ALA A 120 16.99 12.99 -8.47
CA ALA A 120 17.31 14.04 -9.43
C ALA A 120 16.55 15.35 -9.16
N ALA A 121 15.29 15.27 -8.71
CA ALA A 121 14.50 16.45 -8.35
C ALA A 121 15.05 17.16 -7.10
N LEU A 122 15.51 16.40 -6.10
CA LEU A 122 16.13 16.95 -4.89
C LEU A 122 17.54 17.50 -5.16
N SER A 123 18.34 16.76 -5.93
CA SER A 123 19.69 17.21 -6.32
C SER A 123 19.65 18.55 -7.05
N ARG A 124 18.72 18.74 -8.00
CA ARG A 124 18.51 20.03 -8.68
C ARG A 124 18.09 21.18 -7.75
N ARG A 125 17.60 20.89 -6.55
CA ARG A 125 17.30 21.89 -5.51
C ARG A 125 18.47 22.14 -4.56
N GLY A 126 19.65 21.60 -4.86
CA GLY A 126 20.88 21.79 -4.07
C GLY A 126 21.02 20.82 -2.89
N HIS A 127 20.20 19.78 -2.81
CA HIS A 127 20.36 18.74 -1.79
C HIS A 127 21.46 17.75 -2.17
N ARG A 128 22.27 17.33 -1.19
CA ARG A 128 23.27 16.29 -1.42
C ARG A 128 22.59 14.92 -1.36
N ILE A 129 22.47 14.25 -2.50
CA ILE A 129 21.82 12.95 -2.64
C ILE A 129 22.84 11.88 -2.96
N ILE A 130 22.77 10.75 -2.25
CA ILE A 130 23.57 9.56 -2.54
C ILE A 130 22.63 8.41 -2.90
N TYR A 131 22.86 7.79 -4.04
CA TYR A 131 22.19 6.59 -4.50
C TYR A 131 23.19 5.43 -4.44
N VAL A 132 22.88 4.41 -3.64
CA VAL A 132 23.67 3.19 -3.54
C VAL A 132 22.86 2.07 -4.17
N SER A 133 23.38 1.47 -5.24
CA SER A 133 22.79 0.27 -5.83
C SER A 133 23.58 -0.96 -5.42
N GLY A 134 22.88 -1.98 -4.94
CA GLY A 134 23.46 -3.31 -4.75
C GLY A 134 23.05 -4.30 -5.84
N GLU A 135 22.01 -4.00 -6.62
CA GLU A 135 21.50 -4.89 -7.69
C GLU A 135 22.04 -4.54 -9.08
N GLU A 136 22.33 -3.27 -9.38
CA GLU A 136 22.66 -2.81 -10.72
C GLU A 136 24.06 -2.20 -10.79
N ALA A 137 24.76 -2.44 -11.91
CA ALA A 137 26.03 -1.79 -12.17
C ALA A 137 25.85 -0.29 -12.43
N VAL A 138 26.86 0.51 -12.11
CA VAL A 138 26.86 1.99 -12.32
C VAL A 138 26.42 2.38 -13.73
N ALA A 139 26.86 1.66 -14.75
CA ALA A 139 26.50 1.93 -16.14
C ALA A 139 24.98 1.76 -16.41
N GLN A 140 24.34 0.75 -15.82
CA GLN A 140 22.90 0.50 -15.99
C GLN A 140 22.06 1.58 -15.31
N VAL A 141 22.46 1.98 -14.10
CA VAL A 141 21.80 3.07 -13.38
C VAL A 141 21.93 4.40 -14.15
N ARG A 142 23.10 4.68 -14.73
CA ARG A 142 23.31 5.88 -15.58
C ARG A 142 22.44 5.88 -16.84
N LEU A 143 22.33 4.75 -17.54
CA LEU A 143 21.45 4.62 -18.71
C LEU A 143 19.99 4.90 -18.34
N ARG A 144 19.54 4.39 -17.19
CA ARG A 144 18.19 4.69 -16.66
C ARG A 144 18.05 6.18 -16.33
N ALA A 145 19.03 6.78 -15.65
CA ALA A 145 19.01 8.20 -15.33
C ALA A 145 18.92 9.06 -16.61
N GLN A 146 19.64 8.69 -17.67
CA GLN A 146 19.58 9.38 -18.95
C GLN A 146 18.17 9.33 -19.56
N ARG A 147 17.53 8.15 -19.57
CA ARG A 147 16.15 8.00 -20.06
C ARG A 147 15.15 8.84 -19.26
N LEU A 148 15.37 8.98 -17.95
CA LEU A 148 14.50 9.74 -17.04
C LEU A 148 14.80 11.25 -17.02
N GLY A 149 15.75 11.74 -17.83
CA GLY A 149 16.16 13.15 -17.80
C GLY A 149 16.86 13.55 -16.49
N ALA A 150 17.51 12.60 -15.84
CA ALA A 150 18.21 12.74 -14.56
C ALA A 150 19.75 12.74 -14.70
N ALA A 151 20.29 12.56 -15.91
CA ALA A 151 21.73 12.46 -16.13
C ALA A 151 22.51 13.73 -15.75
N ASP A 152 21.89 14.90 -15.91
CA ASP A 152 22.52 16.20 -15.60
C ASP A 152 22.37 16.61 -14.11
N SER A 153 21.96 15.67 -13.25
CA SER A 153 21.85 15.94 -11.81
C SER A 153 23.14 15.56 -11.07
N ASP A 154 23.44 16.27 -9.99
CA ASP A 154 24.59 16.02 -9.11
C ASP A 154 24.33 14.86 -8.12
N VAL A 155 23.59 13.82 -8.55
CA VAL A 155 23.33 12.63 -7.73
C VAL A 155 24.61 11.80 -7.67
N LEU A 156 25.11 11.56 -6.45
CA LEU A 156 26.29 10.73 -6.22
C LEU A 156 25.87 9.25 -6.26
N LEU A 157 26.48 8.46 -7.13
CA LEU A 157 26.14 7.05 -7.35
C LEU A 157 27.27 6.13 -6.91
N ALA A 158 26.94 5.12 -6.11
CA ALA A 158 27.82 4.00 -5.75
C ALA A 158 27.16 2.67 -6.09
N ALA A 159 27.97 1.69 -6.51
CA ALA A 159 27.55 0.30 -6.64
C ALA A 159 28.29 -0.52 -5.58
N GLU A 160 27.64 -0.76 -4.44
CA GLU A 160 28.27 -1.42 -3.29
C GLU A 160 27.21 -2.17 -2.46
N THR A 161 27.64 -3.23 -1.78
CA THR A 161 26.82 -4.16 -1.01
C THR A 161 27.29 -4.32 0.43
N ASN A 162 28.58 -4.07 0.71
CA ASN A 162 29.12 -4.12 2.07
C ASN A 162 28.64 -2.89 2.89
N VAL A 163 28.01 -3.14 4.03
CA VAL A 163 27.41 -2.10 4.88
C VAL A 163 28.47 -1.18 5.46
N GLU A 164 29.61 -1.71 5.90
CA GLU A 164 30.71 -0.93 6.48
C GLU A 164 31.31 0.04 5.46
N ASP A 165 31.56 -0.41 4.22
CA ASP A 165 32.09 0.40 3.13
C ASP A 165 31.10 1.50 2.71
N ILE A 166 29.81 1.15 2.61
CA ILE A 166 28.75 2.14 2.34
C ILE A 166 28.76 3.21 3.43
N LEU A 167 28.74 2.81 4.71
CA LEU A 167 28.71 3.73 5.85
C LEU A 167 29.96 4.62 5.90
N ALA A 168 31.14 4.06 5.65
CA ALA A 168 32.38 4.82 5.56
C ALA A 168 32.30 5.88 4.45
N THR A 169 31.84 5.48 3.26
CA THR A 169 31.71 6.36 2.09
C THR A 169 30.72 7.50 2.32
N ILE A 170 29.53 7.21 2.85
CA ILE A 170 28.51 8.25 3.06
C ILE A 170 28.81 9.17 4.25
N SER A 171 29.67 8.72 5.17
CA SER A 171 30.17 9.52 6.30
C SER A 171 31.25 10.52 5.88
N GLU A 172 31.85 10.33 4.71
CA GLU A 172 32.90 11.22 4.22
C GLU A 172 32.32 12.55 3.71
N GLY A 173 32.92 13.65 4.19
CA GLY A 173 32.59 15.01 3.76
C GLY A 173 31.29 15.57 4.36
N LYS A 174 30.58 16.38 3.57
CA LYS A 174 29.33 17.03 4.01
C LYS A 174 28.24 15.96 4.16
N ARG A 175 27.51 15.97 5.29
CA ARG A 175 26.34 15.12 5.53
C ARG A 175 25.41 15.05 4.29
N PRO A 176 24.97 13.85 3.86
CA PRO A 176 23.93 13.72 2.84
C PRO A 176 22.56 14.15 3.39
N ASP A 177 21.77 14.79 2.53
CA ASP A 177 20.38 15.13 2.85
C ASP A 177 19.49 13.89 2.71
N LEU A 178 19.72 13.08 1.68
CA LEU A 178 19.04 11.82 1.42
C LEU A 178 20.04 10.75 0.96
N VAL A 179 19.89 9.54 1.50
CA VAL A 179 20.59 8.34 1.05
C VAL A 179 19.55 7.31 0.62
N ILE A 180 19.72 6.74 -0.58
CA ILE A 180 18.85 5.70 -1.14
C ILE A 180 19.65 4.41 -1.25
N ILE A 181 19.13 3.32 -0.70
CA ILE A 181 19.72 1.97 -0.79
C ILE A 181 18.80 1.07 -1.62
N ASP A 182 19.23 0.72 -2.82
CA ASP A 182 18.50 -0.08 -3.79
C ASP A 182 19.27 -1.37 -4.14
N SER A 183 19.11 -2.47 -3.39
CA SER A 183 18.08 -2.75 -2.39
C SER A 183 18.65 -3.32 -1.09
N ILE A 184 17.81 -3.50 -0.07
CA ILE A 184 18.24 -4.05 1.23
C ILE A 184 18.61 -5.54 1.14
N GLN A 185 18.09 -6.27 0.14
CA GLN A 185 18.33 -7.70 -0.02
C GLN A 185 19.78 -8.03 -0.33
N THR A 186 20.49 -7.10 -0.96
CA THR A 186 21.88 -7.27 -1.39
C THR A 186 22.87 -6.86 -0.31
N LEU A 187 22.41 -6.27 0.80
CA LEU A 187 23.29 -5.84 1.87
C LEU A 187 23.86 -7.01 2.66
N TRP A 188 25.13 -6.88 3.02
CA TRP A 188 25.80 -7.77 3.95
C TRP A 188 26.76 -6.98 4.85
N SER A 189 27.03 -7.51 6.03
CA SER A 189 27.89 -6.92 7.05
C SER A 189 28.84 -7.97 7.59
N ASP A 190 30.12 -7.59 7.72
CA ASP A 190 31.17 -8.38 8.36
C ASP A 190 30.91 -8.62 9.86
N THR A 191 30.04 -7.81 10.48
CA THR A 191 29.74 -7.88 11.91
C THR A 191 28.64 -8.88 12.26
N ALA A 192 27.91 -9.39 11.25
CA ALA A 192 26.85 -10.36 11.44
C ALA A 192 27.40 -11.79 11.28
N ASP A 193 27.22 -12.60 12.31
CA ASP A 193 27.65 -14.00 12.37
C ASP A 193 26.68 -14.92 11.59
N SER A 194 26.46 -14.59 10.32
CA SER A 194 25.53 -15.29 9.42
C SER A 194 25.93 -15.08 7.96
N ALA A 195 25.61 -16.02 7.08
CA ALA A 195 25.94 -15.89 5.67
C ALA A 195 25.20 -14.70 5.01
N PRO A 196 25.83 -13.97 4.07
CA PRO A 196 25.18 -12.98 3.21
C PRO A 196 23.85 -13.47 2.63
N GLY A 197 22.86 -12.58 2.55
CA GLY A 197 21.51 -12.90 2.04
C GLY A 197 20.55 -13.54 3.06
N THR A 198 21.01 -13.84 4.28
CA THR A 198 20.12 -14.26 5.37
C THR A 198 19.31 -13.08 5.92
N VAL A 199 18.18 -13.40 6.55
CA VAL A 199 17.33 -12.39 7.23
C VAL A 199 18.12 -11.64 8.31
N THR A 200 19.01 -12.33 9.02
CA THR A 200 19.88 -11.73 10.04
C THR A 200 20.82 -10.69 9.45
N GLN A 201 21.46 -10.98 8.30
CA GLN A 201 22.31 -10.02 7.58
C GLN A 201 21.55 -8.76 7.20
N VAL A 202 20.36 -8.90 6.59
CA VAL A 202 19.52 -7.76 6.19
C VAL A 202 19.12 -6.93 7.41
N ARG A 203 18.71 -7.58 8.51
CA ARG A 203 18.32 -6.89 9.75
C ARG A 203 19.48 -6.09 10.32
N THR A 204 20.67 -6.68 10.41
CA THR A 204 21.87 -6.02 10.94
C THR A 204 22.26 -4.82 10.07
N GLY A 205 22.28 -5.00 8.74
CA GLY A 205 22.58 -3.91 7.81
C GLY A 205 21.60 -2.75 7.92
N VAL A 206 20.28 -3.04 7.89
CA VAL A 206 19.24 -2.01 8.04
C VAL A 206 19.34 -1.29 9.38
N GLN A 207 19.63 -2.01 10.48
CA GLN A 207 19.80 -1.39 11.79
C GLN A 207 20.99 -0.42 11.83
N ALA A 208 22.10 -0.76 11.17
CA ALA A 208 23.26 0.12 11.04
C ALA A 208 22.91 1.39 10.23
N MET A 209 22.17 1.25 9.12
CA MET A 209 21.69 2.37 8.30
C MET A 209 20.73 3.29 9.06
N ILE A 210 19.78 2.72 9.82
CA ILE A 210 18.85 3.50 10.67
C ILE A 210 19.64 4.28 11.72
N ARG A 211 20.63 3.64 12.36
CA ARG A 211 21.47 4.30 13.35
C ARG A 211 22.23 5.48 12.75
N PHE A 212 22.82 5.30 11.56
CA PHE A 212 23.48 6.38 10.83
C PHE A 212 22.52 7.54 10.55
N ALA A 213 21.31 7.25 10.05
CA ALA A 213 20.28 8.27 9.79
C ALA A 213 19.94 9.06 11.07
N LYS A 214 19.69 8.39 12.19
CA LYS A 214 19.34 9.03 13.47
C LYS A 214 20.49 9.86 14.05
N GLN A 215 21.74 9.42 13.90
CA GLN A 215 22.92 10.10 14.44
C GLN A 215 23.33 11.31 13.62
N THR A 216 23.28 11.19 12.29
CA THR A 216 23.69 12.27 11.39
C THR A 216 22.56 13.22 11.08
N GLY A 217 21.32 12.73 11.10
CA GLY A 217 20.11 13.39 10.61
C GLY A 217 19.85 13.19 9.12
N ALA A 218 20.64 12.41 8.38
CA ALA A 218 20.33 12.09 6.99
C ALA A 218 18.95 11.41 6.88
N ALA A 219 18.18 11.69 5.82
CA ALA A 219 17.02 10.87 5.49
C ALA A 219 17.51 9.60 4.78
N MET A 220 16.98 8.43 5.15
CA MET A 220 17.36 7.14 4.59
C MET A 220 16.15 6.50 3.92
N VAL A 221 16.29 6.12 2.65
CA VAL A 221 15.27 5.36 1.92
C VAL A 221 15.84 3.98 1.59
N LEU A 222 15.12 2.96 2.01
CA LEU A 222 15.48 1.56 1.86
C LEU A 222 14.51 0.92 0.87
N VAL A 223 15.00 0.33 -0.22
CA VAL A 223 14.17 -0.37 -1.18
C VAL A 223 14.10 -1.84 -0.81
N GLY A 224 12.89 -2.41 -0.83
CA GLY A 224 12.68 -3.84 -0.64
C GLY A 224 11.81 -4.45 -1.75
N HIS A 225 12.28 -5.55 -2.33
CA HIS A 225 11.49 -6.40 -3.21
C HIS A 225 10.55 -7.32 -2.45
N VAL A 226 9.27 -7.37 -2.86
CA VAL A 226 8.32 -8.39 -2.40
C VAL A 226 8.40 -9.57 -3.37
N THR A 227 8.64 -10.78 -2.87
CA THR A 227 8.57 -12.00 -3.68
C THR A 227 7.19 -12.63 -3.54
N LYS A 228 6.70 -13.29 -4.61
CA LYS A 228 5.35 -13.89 -4.67
C LYS A 228 5.07 -14.96 -3.62
N GLU A 229 6.11 -15.48 -2.97
CA GLU A 229 6.03 -16.57 -1.97
C GLU A 229 6.39 -16.11 -0.55
N GLY A 230 6.70 -14.83 -0.34
CA GLY A 230 6.95 -14.26 1.00
C GLY A 230 8.13 -14.86 1.80
N GLN A 231 8.95 -15.74 1.20
CA GLN A 231 9.83 -16.64 1.95
C GLN A 231 11.34 -16.36 1.91
N ILE A 232 11.83 -15.30 1.26
CA ILE A 232 13.27 -14.98 1.35
C ILE A 232 13.45 -13.48 1.57
N ALA A 233 13.85 -13.14 2.81
CA ALA A 233 14.28 -11.80 3.24
C ALA A 233 13.42 -10.65 2.70
N GLY A 234 12.10 -10.80 2.77
CA GLY A 234 11.18 -9.77 2.30
C GLY A 234 11.23 -8.50 3.18
N PRO A 235 10.80 -7.34 2.66
CA PRO A 235 10.70 -6.07 3.39
C PRO A 235 9.93 -6.18 4.71
N ARG A 236 9.00 -7.13 4.82
CA ARG A 236 8.20 -7.41 6.03
C ARG A 236 9.04 -7.58 7.29
N VAL A 237 10.23 -8.16 7.19
CA VAL A 237 11.07 -8.40 8.38
C VAL A 237 11.60 -7.10 8.97
N VAL A 238 11.74 -6.04 8.18
CA VAL A 238 12.29 -4.75 8.63
C VAL A 238 11.24 -3.65 8.80
N GLU A 239 9.98 -3.91 8.44
CA GLU A 239 8.86 -2.95 8.57
C GLU A 239 8.72 -2.37 9.98
N HIS A 240 8.90 -3.20 11.01
CA HIS A 240 8.77 -2.77 12.39
C HIS A 240 9.93 -1.86 12.83
N MET A 241 11.10 -1.97 12.18
CA MET A 241 12.33 -1.24 12.53
C MET A 241 12.35 0.18 11.98
N VAL A 242 11.79 0.38 10.78
CA VAL A 242 11.80 1.68 10.09
C VAL A 242 10.74 2.64 10.66
N ASP A 243 10.85 3.93 10.32
CA ASP A 243 9.90 4.93 10.78
C ASP A 243 8.65 5.03 9.90
N ALA A 244 8.80 4.76 8.59
CA ALA A 244 7.69 4.68 7.65
C ALA A 244 7.84 3.50 6.68
N VAL A 245 6.72 2.94 6.25
CA VAL A 245 6.61 1.83 5.28
C VAL A 245 5.60 2.25 4.22
N LEU A 246 6.05 2.26 2.97
CA LEU A 246 5.22 2.50 1.80
C LEU A 246 5.32 1.28 0.87
N TYR A 247 4.20 0.90 0.27
CA TYR A 247 4.11 -0.19 -0.71
C TYR A 247 3.76 0.38 -2.07
N PHE A 248 4.56 0.05 -3.07
CA PHE A 248 4.28 0.40 -4.45
C PHE A 248 3.59 -0.78 -5.13
N GLU A 249 2.32 -0.60 -5.43
CA GLU A 249 1.38 -1.61 -5.90
C GLU A 249 0.93 -1.30 -7.34
N GLY A 250 0.60 -2.34 -8.11
CA GLY A 250 0.01 -2.19 -9.44
C GLY A 250 0.16 -3.46 -10.27
N ASP A 251 -0.96 -3.97 -10.80
CA ASP A 251 -0.93 -5.12 -11.70
C ASP A 251 -0.43 -4.70 -13.10
N ARG A 252 0.10 -5.67 -13.85
CA ARG A 252 0.57 -5.49 -15.22
C ARG A 252 -0.54 -5.02 -16.18
N GLY A 253 -1.80 -5.32 -15.86
CA GLY A 253 -2.97 -4.90 -16.64
C GLY A 253 -3.51 -3.50 -16.29
N HIS A 254 -3.07 -2.88 -15.19
CA HIS A 254 -3.51 -1.53 -14.84
C HIS A 254 -2.52 -0.47 -15.34
N HIS A 255 -3.08 0.65 -15.84
CA HIS A 255 -2.32 1.84 -16.20
C HIS A 255 -1.69 2.53 -14.97
N TYR A 256 -2.27 2.34 -13.76
CA TYR A 256 -1.79 2.99 -12.54
C TYR A 256 -0.83 2.14 -11.70
N ARG A 257 -0.04 2.87 -10.93
CA ARG A 257 0.83 2.40 -9.87
C ARG A 257 0.49 3.19 -8.62
N ILE A 258 0.10 2.52 -7.55
CA ILE A 258 -0.36 3.13 -6.30
C ILE A 258 0.74 2.98 -5.26
N LEU A 259 1.26 4.10 -4.76
CA LEU A 259 2.16 4.14 -3.62
C LEU A 259 1.34 4.32 -2.35
N ARG A 260 1.12 3.24 -1.60
CA ARG A 260 0.31 3.20 -0.39
C ARG A 260 1.16 3.32 0.85
N THR A 261 0.74 4.17 1.77
CA THR A 261 1.34 4.22 3.11
C THR A 261 0.75 3.11 3.97
N VAL A 262 1.59 2.36 4.68
CA VAL A 262 1.12 1.32 5.64
C VAL A 262 1.51 1.69 7.06
N LYS A 263 2.67 2.34 7.21
CA LYS A 263 3.17 2.85 8.49
C LYS A 263 3.78 4.21 8.25
N ASN A 264 3.45 5.19 9.06
CA ASN A 264 4.10 6.50 9.04
C ASN A 264 4.10 7.10 10.43
N ARG A 265 5.27 7.12 11.09
CA ARG A 265 5.41 7.75 12.41
C ARG A 265 5.30 9.27 12.39
N PHE A 266 5.34 9.88 11.20
CA PHE A 266 5.37 11.32 11.03
C PHE A 266 4.14 11.86 10.30
N GLY A 267 3.15 11.04 9.98
CA GLY A 267 2.01 11.46 9.19
C GLY A 267 0.90 10.42 9.14
N PRO A 268 -0.20 10.73 8.46
CA PRO A 268 -1.29 9.78 8.23
C PRO A 268 -0.81 8.51 7.52
N THR A 269 -1.42 7.37 7.85
CA THR A 269 -1.16 6.06 7.21
C THR A 269 -2.11 5.78 6.05
N ASP A 270 -3.14 6.59 5.89
CA ASP A 270 -4.23 6.40 4.95
C ASP A 270 -4.05 7.22 3.66
N GLU A 271 -2.94 7.97 3.52
CA GLU A 271 -2.56 8.65 2.29
C GLU A 271 -1.97 7.71 1.23
N ILE A 272 -2.30 7.99 -0.04
CA ILE A 272 -1.76 7.30 -1.21
C ILE A 272 -1.19 8.30 -2.22
N GLY A 273 -0.19 7.87 -2.97
CA GLY A 273 0.27 8.51 -4.20
C GLY A 273 -0.13 7.70 -5.42
N VAL A 274 -0.68 8.32 -6.46
CA VAL A 274 -1.08 7.64 -7.69
C VAL A 274 -0.20 8.08 -8.86
N PHE A 275 0.39 7.12 -9.53
CA PHE A 275 1.30 7.33 -10.65
C PHE A 275 0.88 6.54 -11.89
N GLU A 276 1.30 7.02 -13.04
CA GLU A 276 1.19 6.31 -14.32
C GLU A 276 2.60 6.10 -14.89
N MET A 277 2.87 4.89 -15.40
CA MET A 277 4.15 4.61 -16.07
C MET A 277 4.10 5.08 -17.52
N SER A 278 5.00 5.97 -17.90
CA SER A 278 5.20 6.45 -19.27
C SER A 278 6.61 6.12 -19.78
N ASP A 279 6.86 6.35 -21.06
CA ASP A 279 8.19 6.19 -21.66
C ASP A 279 9.28 7.04 -20.98
N LYS A 280 8.87 8.17 -20.37
CA LYS A 280 9.75 9.11 -19.66
C LYS A 280 9.86 8.83 -18.16
N GLY A 281 9.25 7.75 -17.67
CA GLY A 281 9.20 7.40 -16.24
C GLY A 281 7.80 7.55 -15.64
N LEU A 282 7.73 7.69 -14.33
CA LEU A 282 6.48 7.81 -13.58
C LEU A 282 5.97 9.26 -13.61
N ARG A 283 4.68 9.41 -13.92
CA ARG A 283 3.96 10.69 -13.93
C ARG A 283 2.92 10.72 -12.83
N ASP A 284 2.83 11.85 -12.12
CA ASP A 284 1.81 12.07 -11.10
C ASP A 284 0.41 12.10 -11.72
N VAL A 285 -0.53 11.40 -11.08
CA VAL A 285 -1.95 11.41 -11.44
C VAL A 285 -2.72 12.16 -10.36
N SER A 286 -2.95 13.45 -10.61
CA SER A 286 -3.66 14.34 -9.68
C SER A 286 -5.15 14.01 -9.59
N ASN A 287 -5.74 13.52 -10.68
CA ASN A 287 -7.14 13.12 -10.76
C ASN A 287 -7.28 11.69 -11.32
N PRO A 288 -7.22 10.65 -10.46
CA PRO A 288 -7.35 9.26 -10.92
C PRO A 288 -8.74 8.97 -11.50
N SER A 289 -9.77 9.66 -11.00
CA SER A 289 -11.16 9.45 -11.38
C SER A 289 -11.45 9.79 -12.85
N GLU A 290 -10.77 10.77 -13.44
CA GLU A 290 -10.93 11.11 -14.86
C GLU A 290 -10.67 9.93 -15.81
N LEU A 291 -9.87 8.97 -15.37
CA LEU A 291 -9.47 7.85 -16.20
C LEU A 291 -10.35 6.61 -15.99
N PHE A 292 -11.03 6.53 -14.84
CA PHE A 292 -11.96 5.45 -14.51
C PHE A 292 -13.42 5.76 -14.90
N LEU A 293 -13.70 7.04 -15.13
CA LEU A 293 -14.96 7.50 -15.71
C LEU A 293 -14.79 7.46 -17.23
N GLY A 294 -15.49 6.56 -17.91
CA GLY A 294 -15.46 6.49 -19.38
C GLY A 294 -16.05 7.74 -20.03
N GLU A 295 -16.20 7.73 -21.37
CA GLU A 295 -17.09 8.70 -22.01
C GLU A 295 -18.47 8.55 -21.36
N ARG A 296 -18.94 9.60 -20.66
CA ARG A 296 -20.21 9.63 -19.93
C ARG A 296 -21.39 9.51 -20.90
N ASN A 297 -21.58 8.32 -21.45
CA ASN A 297 -22.62 8.04 -22.41
C ASN A 297 -23.91 7.81 -21.61
N ALA A 298 -24.64 8.90 -21.36
CA ALA A 298 -25.78 9.00 -20.46
C ALA A 298 -27.00 8.10 -20.82
N LYS A 299 -26.84 7.16 -21.74
CA LYS A 299 -27.89 6.30 -22.29
C LYS A 299 -27.61 4.81 -22.18
N SER A 300 -26.50 4.36 -21.60
CA SER A 300 -26.24 2.91 -21.48
C SER A 300 -26.84 2.34 -20.18
N PRO A 301 -27.80 1.41 -20.25
CA PRO A 301 -28.18 0.61 -19.10
C PRO A 301 -26.99 -0.22 -18.60
N GLY A 302 -27.00 -0.52 -17.30
CA GLY A 302 -25.98 -1.35 -16.69
C GLY A 302 -24.70 -0.63 -16.25
N ALA A 303 -24.63 0.70 -16.37
CA ALA A 303 -23.49 1.49 -15.91
C ALA A 303 -23.84 2.30 -14.65
N ALA A 304 -23.05 2.18 -13.59
CA ALA A 304 -23.18 2.94 -12.36
C ALA A 304 -21.82 3.48 -11.91
N VAL A 305 -21.74 4.73 -11.45
CA VAL A 305 -20.50 5.29 -10.91
C VAL A 305 -20.41 5.04 -9.41
N PHE A 306 -19.44 4.25 -8.98
CA PHE A 306 -19.14 4.00 -7.58
C PHE A 306 -18.20 5.09 -7.03
N ALA A 307 -18.53 5.65 -5.85
CA ALA A 307 -17.60 6.49 -5.10
C ALA A 307 -16.88 5.69 -4.02
N GLY A 308 -15.71 5.15 -4.35
CA GLY A 308 -14.88 4.33 -3.47
C GLY A 308 -13.84 5.12 -2.68
N MET A 309 -13.29 4.50 -1.63
CA MET A 309 -12.16 5.04 -0.89
C MET A 309 -10.94 4.13 -1.06
N GLU A 310 -9.83 4.73 -1.47
CA GLU A 310 -8.51 4.10 -1.50
C GLU A 310 -7.66 4.75 -0.40
N GLY A 311 -7.64 4.14 0.79
CA GLY A 311 -7.15 4.82 2.00
C GLY A 311 -8.07 5.98 2.38
N THR A 312 -7.57 7.22 2.40
CA THR A 312 -8.36 8.46 2.52
C THR A 312 -8.75 9.09 1.19
N ARG A 313 -8.23 8.57 0.08
CA ARG A 313 -8.46 9.22 -1.20
C ARG A 313 -9.77 8.71 -1.81
N PRO A 314 -10.76 9.58 -2.02
CA PRO A 314 -11.93 9.20 -2.80
C PRO A 314 -11.53 8.97 -4.26
N VAL A 315 -12.03 7.88 -4.83
CA VAL A 315 -11.83 7.50 -6.24
C VAL A 315 -13.20 7.16 -6.82
N LEU A 316 -13.58 7.82 -7.93
CA LEU A 316 -14.78 7.44 -8.65
C LEU A 316 -14.44 6.41 -9.72
N VAL A 317 -15.22 5.34 -9.77
CA VAL A 317 -14.98 4.21 -10.67
C VAL A 317 -16.29 3.77 -11.30
N GLU A 318 -16.32 3.61 -12.62
CA GLU A 318 -17.49 3.07 -13.29
C GLU A 318 -17.57 1.54 -13.13
N VAL A 319 -18.74 1.07 -12.70
CA VAL A 319 -19.13 -0.33 -12.62
C VAL A 319 -20.08 -0.62 -13.78
N GLN A 320 -19.77 -1.66 -14.53
CA GLN A 320 -20.54 -2.10 -15.69
C GLN A 320 -21.11 -3.50 -15.43
N ALA A 321 -22.40 -3.66 -15.70
CA ALA A 321 -23.12 -4.91 -15.61
C ALA A 321 -23.88 -5.20 -16.92
N LEU A 322 -23.71 -6.42 -17.43
CA LEU A 322 -24.53 -6.96 -18.50
C LEU A 322 -25.30 -8.17 -17.97
N VAL A 323 -26.62 -8.04 -17.95
CA VAL A 323 -27.55 -9.10 -17.57
C VAL A 323 -28.31 -9.53 -18.81
N ALA A 324 -28.18 -10.80 -19.20
CA ALA A 324 -28.79 -11.33 -20.41
C ALA A 324 -29.46 -12.69 -20.13
N PRO A 325 -30.60 -13.03 -20.76
CA PRO A 325 -31.21 -14.34 -20.60
C PRO A 325 -30.23 -15.46 -20.97
N THR A 326 -30.14 -16.49 -20.13
CA THR A 326 -29.26 -17.64 -20.41
C THR A 326 -30.00 -18.70 -21.22
N SER A 327 -29.29 -19.32 -22.18
CA SER A 327 -29.74 -20.55 -22.86
C SER A 327 -29.08 -21.80 -22.27
N LEU A 328 -28.26 -21.65 -21.22
CA LEU A 328 -27.52 -22.73 -20.58
C LEU A 328 -28.29 -23.31 -19.40
N GLY A 329 -27.99 -24.57 -19.04
CA GLY A 329 -28.56 -25.20 -17.83
C GLY A 329 -28.08 -24.55 -16.53
N THR A 330 -26.89 -23.95 -16.53
CA THR A 330 -26.36 -23.16 -15.42
C THR A 330 -25.97 -21.77 -15.93
N PRO A 331 -26.56 -20.68 -15.39
CA PRO A 331 -26.23 -19.34 -15.83
C PRO A 331 -24.77 -18.99 -15.53
N ARG A 332 -24.14 -18.26 -16.45
CA ARG A 332 -22.76 -17.81 -16.32
C ARG A 332 -22.70 -16.58 -15.42
N ARG A 333 -21.72 -16.56 -14.50
CA ARG A 333 -21.42 -15.41 -13.65
C ARG A 333 -19.94 -15.08 -13.80
N ALA A 334 -19.61 -13.98 -14.45
CA ALA A 334 -18.24 -13.55 -14.71
C ALA A 334 -18.00 -12.18 -14.08
N VAL A 335 -16.90 -12.03 -13.35
CA VAL A 335 -16.56 -10.80 -12.63
C VAL A 335 -15.11 -10.42 -12.93
N VAL A 336 -14.90 -9.16 -13.28
CA VAL A 336 -13.58 -8.55 -13.47
C VAL A 336 -13.49 -7.32 -12.56
N GLY A 337 -12.45 -7.25 -11.72
CA GLY A 337 -12.21 -6.12 -10.82
C GLY A 337 -13.02 -6.12 -9.50
N TRP A 338 -13.74 -7.20 -9.19
CA TRP A 338 -14.47 -7.34 -7.91
C TRP A 338 -14.54 -8.80 -7.42
N ASP A 339 -15.14 -9.03 -6.24
CA ASP A 339 -15.25 -10.35 -5.63
C ASP A 339 -16.47 -11.15 -6.12
N SER A 340 -16.23 -12.39 -6.54
CA SER A 340 -17.26 -13.28 -7.05
C SER A 340 -18.22 -13.81 -5.98
N SER A 341 -17.73 -14.02 -4.75
CA SER A 341 -18.56 -14.49 -3.63
C SER A 341 -19.55 -13.41 -3.22
N ARG A 342 -19.10 -12.16 -3.23
CA ARG A 342 -19.92 -10.99 -2.96
C ARG A 342 -20.98 -10.76 -4.03
N LEU A 343 -20.64 -10.91 -5.31
CA LEU A 343 -21.66 -10.88 -6.37
C LEU A 343 -22.76 -11.92 -6.09
N ALA A 344 -22.40 -13.16 -5.76
CA ALA A 344 -23.38 -14.20 -5.46
C ALA A 344 -24.31 -13.82 -4.30
N MET A 345 -23.78 -13.17 -3.27
CA MET A 345 -24.56 -12.64 -2.14
C MET A 345 -25.53 -11.54 -2.59
N ILE A 346 -25.08 -10.55 -3.37
CA ILE A 346 -25.95 -9.48 -3.88
C ILE A 346 -27.08 -10.02 -4.76
N LEU A 347 -26.78 -10.98 -5.64
CA LEU A 347 -27.80 -11.63 -6.46
C LEU A 347 -28.86 -12.33 -5.59
N ALA A 348 -28.44 -13.03 -4.53
CA ALA A 348 -29.35 -13.70 -3.61
C ALA A 348 -30.25 -12.71 -2.85
N VAL A 349 -29.70 -11.58 -2.38
CA VAL A 349 -30.47 -10.55 -1.68
C VAL A 349 -31.48 -9.87 -2.63
N LEU A 350 -31.08 -9.54 -3.86
CA LEU A 350 -31.97 -8.98 -4.88
C LEU A 350 -33.14 -9.93 -5.21
N GLU A 351 -32.88 -11.23 -5.30
CA GLU A 351 -33.91 -12.23 -5.60
C GLU A 351 -34.85 -12.45 -4.40
N ALA A 352 -34.29 -12.63 -3.20
CA ALA A 352 -35.07 -12.94 -1.99
C ALA A 352 -35.91 -11.76 -1.48
N HIS A 353 -35.37 -10.53 -1.55
CA HIS A 353 -36.01 -9.36 -0.94
C HIS A 353 -36.65 -8.40 -1.95
N CYS A 354 -36.18 -8.37 -3.21
CA CYS A 354 -36.67 -7.41 -4.20
C CYS A 354 -37.49 -8.07 -5.33
N GLY A 355 -37.59 -9.41 -5.34
CA GLY A 355 -38.31 -10.15 -6.38
C GLY A 355 -37.65 -10.09 -7.76
N VAL A 356 -36.36 -9.73 -7.82
CA VAL A 356 -35.60 -9.60 -9.08
C VAL A 356 -35.11 -10.98 -9.51
N ARG A 357 -35.71 -11.54 -10.56
CA ARG A 357 -35.45 -12.92 -11.01
C ARG A 357 -34.20 -13.03 -11.87
N LEU A 358 -33.04 -13.09 -11.23
CA LEU A 358 -31.73 -13.21 -11.90
C LEU A 358 -31.26 -14.67 -12.07
N GLY A 359 -31.96 -15.64 -11.50
CA GLY A 359 -31.59 -17.06 -11.57
C GLY A 359 -31.54 -17.67 -12.97
N GLN A 360 -32.16 -17.05 -13.99
CA GLN A 360 -32.14 -17.48 -15.40
C GLN A 360 -31.38 -16.51 -16.31
N HIS A 361 -30.51 -15.67 -15.73
CA HIS A 361 -29.74 -14.70 -16.48
C HIS A 361 -28.24 -14.94 -16.30
N ASP A 362 -27.51 -14.84 -17.41
CA ASP A 362 -26.07 -14.66 -17.38
C ASP A 362 -25.76 -13.26 -16.85
N VAL A 363 -24.76 -13.17 -15.98
CA VAL A 363 -24.31 -11.91 -15.36
C VAL A 363 -22.83 -11.73 -15.65
N TYR A 364 -22.50 -10.63 -16.32
CA TYR A 364 -21.14 -10.18 -16.53
C TYR A 364 -20.96 -8.84 -15.81
N LEU A 365 -20.00 -8.78 -14.89
CA LEU A 365 -19.65 -7.58 -14.15
C LEU A 365 -18.21 -7.18 -14.46
N ASN A 366 -17.99 -5.91 -14.78
CA ASN A 366 -16.69 -5.35 -15.07
C ASN A 366 -16.52 -4.01 -14.35
N VAL A 367 -15.36 -3.82 -13.72
CA VAL A 367 -14.95 -2.53 -13.17
C VAL A 367 -14.06 -1.82 -14.20
N ALA A 368 -14.44 -0.61 -14.60
CA ALA A 368 -13.76 0.14 -15.65
C ALA A 368 -12.31 0.52 -15.28
N GLY A 369 -11.48 0.73 -16.30
CA GLY A 369 -10.06 1.07 -16.14
C GLY A 369 -9.22 -0.04 -15.49
N GLY A 370 -9.77 -1.26 -15.45
CA GLY A 370 -9.17 -2.44 -14.85
C GLY A 370 -9.19 -2.43 -13.32
N TYR A 371 -9.58 -1.34 -12.65
CA TYR A 371 -9.47 -1.13 -11.20
C TYR A 371 -10.09 -2.26 -10.38
N ARG A 372 -9.49 -2.57 -9.22
CA ARG A 372 -9.99 -3.61 -8.33
C ARG A 372 -10.59 -2.98 -7.08
N ILE A 373 -11.91 -3.15 -6.92
CA ILE A 373 -12.62 -2.63 -5.76
C ILE A 373 -12.52 -3.64 -4.61
N SER A 374 -12.08 -3.19 -3.44
CA SER A 374 -12.01 -3.98 -2.21
C SER A 374 -12.72 -3.28 -1.06
N GLU A 375 -13.98 -2.90 -1.27
CA GLU A 375 -14.76 -2.12 -0.30
C GLU A 375 -16.23 -2.54 -0.25
N PRO A 376 -16.86 -2.67 0.95
CA PRO A 376 -18.29 -2.89 1.09
C PRO A 376 -19.22 -1.84 0.49
N ALA A 377 -18.78 -0.58 0.42
CA ALA A 377 -19.60 0.49 -0.15
C ALA A 377 -19.94 0.28 -1.64
N ALA A 378 -19.26 -0.63 -2.32
CA ALA A 378 -19.50 -0.91 -3.73
C ALA A 378 -20.82 -1.64 -4.00
N ASP A 379 -21.42 -2.25 -2.97
CA ASP A 379 -22.63 -3.06 -3.12
C ASP A 379 -23.78 -2.32 -3.78
N LEU A 380 -24.05 -1.10 -3.29
CA LEU A 380 -25.15 -0.30 -3.82
C LEU A 380 -24.93 0.07 -5.30
N ALA A 381 -23.70 0.41 -5.69
CA ALA A 381 -23.37 0.70 -7.08
C ALA A 381 -23.56 -0.53 -7.97
N ILE A 382 -23.16 -1.70 -7.49
CA ILE A 382 -23.23 -2.95 -8.26
C ILE A 382 -24.67 -3.45 -8.36
N ALA A 383 -25.44 -3.40 -7.28
CA ALA A 383 -26.87 -3.68 -7.33
C ALA A 383 -27.60 -2.72 -8.28
N SER A 384 -27.25 -1.43 -8.25
CA SER A 384 -27.82 -0.43 -9.17
C SER A 384 -27.50 -0.76 -10.64
N ALA A 385 -26.24 -1.13 -10.94
CA ALA A 385 -25.83 -1.54 -12.28
C ALA A 385 -26.57 -2.80 -12.76
N LEU A 386 -26.67 -3.84 -11.91
CA LEU A 386 -27.39 -5.08 -12.24
C LEU A 386 -28.87 -4.83 -12.55
N VAL A 387 -29.54 -4.06 -11.69
CA VAL A 387 -30.97 -3.73 -11.85
C VAL A 387 -31.19 -2.85 -13.07
N SER A 388 -30.30 -1.86 -13.30
CA SER A 388 -30.32 -1.02 -14.49
C SER A 388 -30.21 -1.84 -15.78
N SER A 389 -29.27 -2.80 -15.82
CA SER A 389 -29.04 -3.69 -16.95
C SER A 389 -30.28 -4.55 -17.24
N LEU A 390 -30.83 -5.20 -16.20
CA LEU A 390 -32.02 -6.03 -16.34
C LEU A 390 -33.28 -5.24 -16.74
N ALA A 391 -33.44 -4.03 -16.20
CA ALA A 391 -34.58 -3.17 -16.51
C ALA A 391 -34.46 -2.45 -17.87
N GLY A 392 -33.29 -2.51 -18.52
CA GLY A 392 -33.01 -1.75 -19.74
C GLY A 392 -33.07 -0.22 -19.53
N ALA A 393 -32.86 0.25 -18.30
CA ALA A 393 -33.02 1.65 -17.93
C ALA A 393 -31.70 2.26 -17.46
N ALA A 394 -31.20 3.25 -18.21
CA ALA A 394 -29.99 3.97 -17.85
C ALA A 394 -30.14 4.71 -16.51
N LEU A 395 -29.10 4.63 -15.69
CA LEU A 395 -29.00 5.42 -14.47
C LEU A 395 -28.63 6.88 -14.79
N PRO A 396 -29.00 7.85 -13.94
CA PRO A 396 -28.54 9.23 -14.07
C PRO A 396 -27.01 9.33 -14.15
N ALA A 397 -26.50 9.93 -15.23
CA ALA A 397 -25.06 10.05 -15.49
C ALA A 397 -24.32 11.01 -14.55
N ASP A 398 -25.08 11.84 -13.82
CA ASP A 398 -24.60 12.81 -12.84
C ASP A 398 -24.73 12.32 -11.39
N HIS A 399 -25.04 11.02 -11.19
CA HIS A 399 -25.14 10.41 -9.86
C HIS A 399 -24.01 9.43 -9.57
N VAL A 400 -23.51 9.47 -8.32
CA VAL A 400 -22.65 8.43 -7.75
C VAL A 400 -23.43 7.54 -6.80
N TYR A 401 -23.00 6.30 -6.62
CA TYR A 401 -23.69 5.28 -5.83
C TYR A 401 -22.70 4.70 -4.83
N PHE A 402 -23.07 4.60 -3.56
CA PHE A 402 -22.27 3.89 -2.57
C PHE A 402 -23.13 3.50 -1.36
N GLY A 403 -22.82 2.38 -0.72
CA GLY A 403 -23.55 1.83 0.41
C GLY A 403 -23.31 0.34 0.53
N GLU A 404 -23.35 -0.18 1.76
CA GLU A 404 -23.20 -1.62 2.01
C GLU A 404 -24.59 -2.28 2.06
N ILE A 405 -24.75 -3.44 1.41
CA ILE A 405 -26.02 -4.19 1.42
C ILE A 405 -25.92 -5.30 2.46
N SER A 406 -26.86 -5.32 3.41
CA SER A 406 -26.99 -6.43 4.35
C SER A 406 -27.74 -7.61 3.71
N LEU A 407 -27.56 -8.80 4.29
CA LEU A 407 -28.35 -9.98 3.91
C LEU A 407 -29.87 -9.81 4.11
N SER A 408 -30.30 -8.83 4.91
CA SER A 408 -31.72 -8.52 5.12
C SER A 408 -32.30 -7.59 4.05
N GLY A 409 -31.49 -7.14 3.09
CA GLY A 409 -31.89 -6.16 2.07
C GLY A 409 -31.81 -4.70 2.53
N ALA A 410 -31.29 -4.42 3.73
CA ALA A 410 -31.11 -3.04 4.20
C ALA A 410 -29.82 -2.44 3.63
N VAL A 411 -29.83 -1.14 3.35
CA VAL A 411 -28.66 -0.38 2.88
C VAL A 411 -28.03 0.33 4.08
N ARG A 412 -26.78 -0.01 4.41
CA ARG A 412 -26.08 0.45 5.60
C ARG A 412 -25.12 1.61 5.30
N PRO A 413 -25.00 2.60 6.22
CA PRO A 413 -24.01 3.67 6.13
C PRO A 413 -22.58 3.14 6.02
N VAL A 414 -21.74 3.90 5.31
CA VAL A 414 -20.32 3.60 5.11
C VAL A 414 -19.46 4.76 5.61
N SER A 415 -18.16 4.52 5.79
CA SER A 415 -17.22 5.53 6.25
C SER A 415 -17.00 6.63 5.20
N GLN A 416 -16.57 7.80 5.69
CA GLN A 416 -16.03 8.89 4.85
C GLN A 416 -17.02 9.46 3.81
N THR A 417 -18.32 9.43 4.09
CA THR A 417 -19.37 9.96 3.19
C THR A 417 -19.07 11.39 2.72
N SER A 418 -18.69 12.30 3.62
CA SER A 418 -18.36 13.69 3.24
C SER A 418 -17.22 13.78 2.21
N GLN A 419 -16.20 12.92 2.31
CA GLN A 419 -15.05 12.92 1.40
C GLN A 419 -15.42 12.38 0.01
N ARG A 420 -16.21 11.30 -0.03
CA ARG A 420 -16.77 10.75 -1.28
C ARG A 420 -17.59 11.79 -2.03
N LEU A 421 -18.49 12.48 -1.32
CA LEU A 421 -19.39 13.47 -1.91
C LEU A 421 -18.64 14.72 -2.40
N LYS A 422 -17.66 15.22 -1.64
CA LYS A 422 -16.84 16.36 -2.09
C LYS A 422 -16.06 16.07 -3.37
N GLU A 423 -15.53 14.86 -3.51
CA GLU A 423 -14.84 14.46 -4.74
C GLU A 423 -15.82 14.29 -5.91
N ALA A 424 -17.00 13.72 -5.65
CA ALA A 424 -18.08 13.66 -6.64
C ALA A 424 -18.46 15.06 -7.16
N GLU A 425 -18.69 16.01 -6.27
CA GLU A 425 -18.98 17.41 -6.64
C GLU A 425 -17.84 18.03 -7.45
N LYS A 426 -16.59 17.84 -7.01
CA LYS A 426 -15.40 18.36 -7.71
C LYS A 426 -15.29 17.84 -9.15
N LEU A 427 -15.76 16.62 -9.39
CA LEU A 427 -15.77 15.97 -10.71
C LEU A 427 -17.06 16.24 -11.51
N GLY A 428 -17.93 17.12 -10.99
CA GLY A 428 -19.14 17.57 -11.67
C GLY A 428 -20.31 16.60 -11.56
N PHE A 429 -20.33 15.70 -10.57
CA PHE A 429 -21.54 14.95 -10.24
C PHE A 429 -22.48 15.83 -9.43
N ALA A 430 -23.74 15.89 -9.84
CA ALA A 430 -24.76 16.74 -9.26
C ALA A 430 -25.66 16.00 -8.27
N GLY A 431 -25.50 14.68 -8.12
CA GLY A 431 -26.25 13.89 -7.16
C GLY A 431 -25.53 12.64 -6.68
N ALA A 432 -26.11 12.01 -5.67
CA ALA A 432 -25.66 10.71 -5.18
C ALA A 432 -26.84 9.88 -4.65
N LEU A 433 -26.73 8.56 -4.79
CA LEU A 433 -27.58 7.59 -4.11
C LEU A 433 -26.76 6.94 -2.99
N LEU A 434 -27.23 7.09 -1.75
CA LEU A 434 -26.46 6.73 -0.56
C LEU A 434 -27.38 6.21 0.56
N PRO A 435 -26.83 5.54 1.59
CA PRO A 435 -27.61 4.97 2.67
C PRO A 435 -28.28 6.05 3.52
N ALA A 436 -29.51 5.83 3.93
CA ALA A 436 -30.17 6.70 4.92
C ALA A 436 -29.35 6.79 6.21
N SER A 437 -29.44 7.93 6.90
CA SER A 437 -28.65 8.22 8.11
C SER A 437 -27.13 8.28 7.87
N SER A 438 -26.72 8.64 6.66
CA SER A 438 -25.31 8.93 6.38
C SER A 438 -24.87 10.19 7.13
N ALA A 439 -23.85 10.06 7.97
CA ALA A 439 -23.32 11.18 8.72
C ALA A 439 -22.65 12.22 7.78
N GLU A 440 -22.70 13.49 8.17
CA GLU A 440 -21.91 14.59 7.59
C GLU A 440 -22.16 14.87 6.10
N LEU A 441 -23.42 14.86 5.67
CA LEU A 441 -23.81 15.31 4.33
C LEU A 441 -23.36 16.77 4.11
N PRO A 442 -22.60 17.07 3.03
CA PRO A 442 -22.22 18.43 2.70
C PRO A 442 -23.46 19.31 2.51
N LYS A 443 -23.43 20.51 3.09
CA LYS A 443 -24.42 21.56 2.82
C LYS A 443 -24.08 22.18 1.45
N GLY A 444 -24.72 21.71 0.38
CA GLY A 444 -24.43 22.11 -1.00
C GLY A 444 -25.62 21.91 -1.94
N GLY A 445 -25.54 22.43 -3.18
CA GLY A 445 -26.61 22.40 -4.19
C GLY A 445 -26.79 21.06 -4.91
N ALA A 446 -26.10 20.00 -4.48
CA ALA A 446 -26.20 18.67 -5.04
C ALA A 446 -27.38 17.87 -4.47
N ARG A 447 -27.94 16.97 -5.28
CA ARG A 447 -29.11 16.15 -4.95
C ARG A 447 -28.69 14.85 -4.28
N TRP A 448 -28.69 14.86 -2.96
CA TRP A 448 -28.46 13.65 -2.16
C TRP A 448 -29.75 12.88 -2.02
N THR A 449 -29.75 11.65 -2.52
CA THR A 449 -30.89 10.75 -2.47
C THR A 449 -30.57 9.61 -1.51
N GLU A 450 -31.28 9.59 -0.39
CA GLU A 450 -31.14 8.53 0.61
C GLU A 450 -32.01 7.32 0.26
N VAL A 451 -31.49 6.13 0.59
CA VAL A 451 -32.15 4.83 0.43
C VAL A 451 -31.97 4.03 1.71
N GLU A 452 -33.06 3.48 2.24
CA GLU A 452 -33.07 2.64 3.44
C GLU A 452 -32.90 1.15 3.10
N ASP A 453 -33.49 0.72 1.98
CA ASP A 453 -33.52 -0.68 1.58
C ASP A 453 -33.41 -0.88 0.06
N LEU A 454 -33.09 -2.11 -0.32
CA LEU A 454 -32.89 -2.50 -1.70
C LEU A 454 -34.20 -2.52 -2.54
N PRO A 455 -35.38 -2.86 -1.99
CA PRO A 455 -36.65 -2.69 -2.70
C PRO A 455 -36.95 -1.25 -3.15
N ASP A 456 -36.62 -0.23 -2.35
CA ASP A 456 -36.75 1.18 -2.75
C ASP A 456 -35.84 1.50 -3.94
N LEU A 457 -34.57 1.07 -3.91
CA LEU A 457 -33.66 1.18 -5.06
C LEU A 457 -34.29 0.60 -6.34
N VAL A 458 -34.76 -0.65 -6.28
CA VAL A 458 -35.32 -1.35 -7.44
C VAL A 458 -36.54 -0.62 -7.98
N SER A 459 -37.42 -0.16 -7.08
CA SER A 459 -38.63 0.58 -7.44
C SER A 459 -38.32 1.88 -8.17
N ARG A 460 -37.28 2.61 -7.74
CA ARG A 460 -36.84 3.86 -8.38
C ARG A 460 -36.27 3.65 -9.78
N ILE A 461 -35.43 2.62 -9.95
CA ILE A 461 -34.84 2.30 -11.26
C ILE A 461 -35.93 1.82 -12.23
N ALA A 462 -36.77 0.87 -11.81
CA ALA A 462 -37.86 0.35 -12.64
C ALA A 462 -38.94 1.41 -12.95
N GLY A 463 -39.23 2.30 -12.01
CA GLY A 463 -40.15 3.43 -12.21
C GLY A 463 -39.65 4.44 -13.24
N SER A 464 -38.34 4.65 -13.33
CA SER A 464 -37.72 5.51 -14.33
C SER A 464 -37.82 4.91 -15.74
N ALA A 465 -37.66 3.59 -15.88
CA ALA A 465 -37.85 2.86 -17.14
C ALA A 465 -39.23 3.12 -17.76
N LYS A 466 -40.29 3.05 -16.94
CA LYS A 466 -41.69 3.25 -17.38
C LYS A 466 -41.97 4.69 -17.84
N LYS A 467 -41.29 5.69 -17.27
CA LYS A 467 -41.43 7.09 -17.68
C LYS A 467 -40.77 7.37 -19.03
N LEU A 468 -39.63 6.73 -19.33
CA LEU A 468 -39.00 6.85 -20.65
C LEU A 468 -39.82 6.18 -21.76
N GLY A 469 -40.48 5.05 -21.49
CA GLY A 469 -41.34 4.37 -22.47
C GLY A 469 -42.57 5.18 -22.89
N LYS A 470 -43.21 5.91 -21.96
CA LYS A 470 -44.41 6.73 -22.25
C LYS A 470 -44.11 8.02 -23.04
N GLY A 471 -42.87 8.49 -23.06
CA GLY A 471 -42.48 9.68 -23.83
C GLY A 471 -42.36 9.44 -25.33
N HIS A 472 -42.35 8.18 -25.78
CA HIS A 472 -42.25 7.80 -27.20
C HIS A 472 -43.59 7.52 -27.87
N GLU A 473 -44.67 7.31 -27.10
CA GLU A 473 -46.00 6.99 -27.66
C GLU A 473 -46.87 8.23 -27.95
N ASN A 474 -46.51 9.43 -27.47
CA ASN A 474 -47.31 10.65 -27.65
C ASN A 474 -46.83 11.55 -28.81
N GLY A 475 -46.06 11.02 -29.77
CA GLY A 475 -45.47 11.79 -30.87
C GLY A 475 -46.00 11.46 -32.27
N SER A 476 -47.06 10.66 -32.41
CA SER A 476 -47.52 10.19 -33.72
C SER A 476 -49.04 10.17 -33.87
N GLU A 477 -49.72 11.23 -33.48
CA GLU A 477 -51.09 11.54 -33.93
C GLU A 477 -51.23 13.05 -34.04
N ASP A 478 -50.91 13.58 -35.23
CA ASP A 478 -51.50 14.79 -35.82
C ASP A 478 -51.01 14.83 -37.28
N ASP A 479 -51.82 14.24 -38.17
CA ASP A 479 -51.83 14.44 -39.63
C ASP A 479 -53.27 14.80 -40.04
#